data_AF-A0A9X3KPD4-F1
#
_entry.id   AF-A0A9X3KPD4-F1
#
_cell.length_a   1.000
_cell.length_b   1.000
_cell.length_c   1.000
_cell.angle_alpha   90.00
_cell.angle_beta   90.00
_cell.angle_gamma   90.00
#
_symmetry.space_group_name_H-M   'P 1'
#
loop_
_entity.id
_entity.type
_entity.pdbx_description
1 polymer ?
#
loop_
_entity_poly.entity_id
_entity_poly.type
_entity_poly.pdbx_seq_one_letter_code
_entity_poly.pdbx_strand_id
1 'polypeptide(L)'
;MKMMPVRRLRGTGKMEGKLVGVHEVKAKLADGSTVTYYYAWRGKGAPRMTSKPGTKAFTAEFIRLTKHREKFTYQGTVGSLIADFRATAKYKKLAVTTRKDYERMKQETLHRVASTMKDAPRSADMHLGLLARVFAWAKDNEIILRNPLERVEHLHEGTRRDCVWTMDQINTVLTKAAPHIRNVACIALWTMQRQADILTMPMIAFDGQRVSIKQGKTGARVRITAAPAILPILQDAKDSGRQRVLVNSFGQNWTASGFKSSWRKEMARLKIKGVTFHDLRGTAITYAYAHLNRSHEDKVQLIAEISGHSREEAEGIIRRHYLAGQEVIDAISKGTR
;
A
#
# COMPACT_ATOMS: atom_id res chain seq x y z
N MET A 1 31.18 -20.30 -38.67
CA MET A 1 30.88 -21.02 -37.41
C MET A 1 29.37 -20.94 -37.17
N LYS A 2 28.63 -22.00 -37.51
CA LYS A 2 27.17 -22.00 -37.62
C LYS A 2 26.52 -22.21 -36.24
N MET A 3 25.65 -21.28 -35.82
CA MET A 3 24.73 -21.48 -34.70
C MET A 3 23.73 -22.59 -35.03
N MET A 4 23.57 -23.57 -34.15
CA MET A 4 22.44 -24.51 -34.16
C MET A 4 21.51 -24.24 -32.96
N PRO A 5 20.18 -24.22 -33.18
CA PRO A 5 19.21 -23.89 -32.15
C PRO A 5 18.87 -25.10 -31.26
N VAL A 6 18.83 -24.90 -29.94
CA VAL A 6 18.33 -25.90 -29.01
C VAL A 6 16.80 -25.97 -29.11
N ARG A 7 16.30 -27.03 -29.76
CA ARG A 7 14.88 -27.40 -29.81
C ARG A 7 14.32 -27.60 -28.40
N ARG A 8 13.34 -26.77 -28.00
CA ARG A 8 12.41 -27.10 -26.91
C ARG A 8 11.41 -28.13 -27.42
N LEU A 9 11.54 -29.38 -26.99
CA LEU A 9 10.48 -30.37 -27.12
C LEU A 9 9.42 -30.12 -26.04
N ARG A 10 8.19 -29.83 -26.48
CA ARG A 10 6.97 -29.88 -25.65
C ARG A 10 6.52 -31.34 -25.56
N GLY A 11 6.16 -31.79 -24.36
CA GLY A 11 5.36 -33.00 -24.07
C GLY A 11 4.91 -32.93 -22.62
N THR A 12 3.72 -32.41 -22.34
CA THR A 12 2.45 -33.13 -22.06
C THR A 12 2.49 -33.96 -20.77
N GLY A 13 1.95 -33.36 -19.71
CA GLY A 13 1.74 -33.95 -18.39
C GLY A 13 1.34 -32.85 -17.41
N LYS A 14 0.03 -32.58 -17.30
CA LYS A 14 -0.56 -31.53 -16.47
C LYS A 14 -0.34 -31.90 -14.99
N MET A 15 0.64 -31.26 -14.32
CA MET A 15 0.84 -31.43 -12.87
C MET A 15 -0.21 -30.63 -12.10
N GLU A 16 -1.14 -31.32 -11.43
CA GLU A 16 -1.84 -30.74 -10.29
C GLU A 16 -0.86 -30.57 -9.13
N GLY A 17 -0.66 -29.33 -8.68
CA GLY A 17 0.07 -29.00 -7.45
C GLY A 17 1.61 -29.05 -7.54
N LYS A 18 2.23 -28.14 -8.28
CA LYS A 18 3.69 -27.96 -8.25
C LYS A 18 4.14 -27.44 -6.87
N LEU A 19 4.75 -28.30 -6.05
CA LEU A 19 5.38 -27.90 -4.79
C LEU A 19 6.61 -27.03 -5.06
N VAL A 20 6.57 -25.77 -4.60
CA VAL A 20 7.68 -24.82 -4.73
C VAL A 20 8.78 -25.17 -3.72
N GLY A 21 9.99 -25.44 -4.20
CA GLY A 21 11.18 -25.71 -3.36
C GLY A 21 11.77 -27.11 -3.48
N VAL A 22 11.04 -28.06 -4.09
CA VAL A 22 11.56 -29.40 -4.43
C VAL A 22 12.60 -29.28 -5.56
N HIS A 23 13.76 -29.93 -5.39
CA HIS A 23 14.77 -30.01 -6.45
C HIS A 23 14.63 -31.34 -7.21
N GLU A 24 14.50 -31.25 -8.52
CA GLU A 24 14.51 -32.38 -9.44
C GLU A 24 15.91 -32.59 -10.03
N VAL A 25 16.43 -33.82 -9.97
CA VAL A 25 17.71 -34.22 -10.58
C VAL A 25 17.45 -35.41 -11.51
N LYS A 26 17.83 -35.29 -12.78
CA LYS A 26 17.76 -36.39 -13.74
C LYS A 26 19.11 -37.08 -13.81
N ALA A 27 19.11 -38.40 -13.67
CA ALA A 27 20.31 -39.23 -13.77
C ALA A 27 20.11 -40.27 -14.87
N LYS A 28 21.15 -40.50 -15.68
CA LYS A 28 21.18 -41.61 -16.62
C LYS A 28 21.67 -42.87 -15.91
N LEU A 29 20.96 -43.97 -16.11
CA LEU A 29 21.35 -45.29 -15.64
C LEU A 29 22.32 -45.96 -16.61
N ALA A 30 22.99 -47.01 -16.15
CA ALA A 30 23.95 -47.78 -16.94
C ALA A 30 23.31 -48.44 -18.17
N ASP A 31 22.00 -48.69 -18.13
CA ASP A 31 21.18 -49.22 -19.24
C ASP A 31 20.73 -48.15 -20.26
N GLY A 32 21.17 -46.89 -20.08
CA GLY A 32 20.81 -45.76 -20.94
C GLY A 32 19.46 -45.11 -20.62
N SER A 33 18.67 -45.67 -19.71
CA SER A 33 17.41 -45.07 -19.25
C SER A 33 17.65 -43.86 -18.34
N THR A 34 16.66 -42.98 -18.19
CA THR A 34 16.76 -41.78 -17.36
C THR A 34 15.81 -41.88 -16.16
N VAL A 35 16.36 -41.77 -14.95
CA VAL A 35 15.58 -41.71 -13.70
C VAL A 35 15.57 -40.28 -13.16
N THR A 36 14.40 -39.88 -12.64
CA THR A 36 14.23 -38.59 -11.97
C THR A 36 14.21 -38.78 -10.46
N TYR A 37 15.14 -38.13 -9.77
CA TYR A 37 15.20 -38.05 -8.32
C TYR A 37 14.66 -36.72 -7.82
N TYR A 38 13.92 -36.75 -6.72
CA TYR A 38 13.37 -35.58 -6.06
C TYR A 38 14.05 -35.39 -4.71
N TYR A 39 14.44 -34.16 -4.40
CA TYR A 39 15.05 -33.78 -3.14
C TYR A 39 14.26 -32.65 -2.50
N ALA A 40 14.18 -32.65 -1.17
CA ALA A 40 13.40 -31.64 -0.45
C ALA A 40 13.97 -30.20 -0.59
N TRP A 41 15.23 -30.05 -1.03
CA TRP A 41 15.84 -28.78 -1.42
C TRP A 41 17.10 -28.98 -2.28
N ARG A 42 17.77 -27.88 -2.66
CA ARG A 42 19.04 -27.88 -3.37
C ARG A 42 20.25 -27.75 -2.44
N GLY A 43 21.27 -28.57 -2.67
CA GLY A 43 22.58 -28.47 -2.02
C GLY A 43 22.97 -29.69 -1.19
N LYS A 44 24.15 -29.61 -0.56
CA LYS A 44 24.71 -30.66 0.29
C LYS A 44 23.78 -30.92 1.50
N GLY A 45 23.55 -32.18 1.83
CA GLY A 45 22.66 -32.59 2.92
C GLY A 45 21.16 -32.56 2.58
N ALA A 46 20.77 -32.36 1.31
CA ALA A 46 19.38 -32.46 0.90
C ALA A 46 18.88 -33.92 0.97
N PRO A 47 17.87 -34.23 1.78
CA PRO A 47 17.30 -35.57 1.84
C PRO A 47 16.53 -35.85 0.54
N ARG A 48 16.77 -37.03 -0.01
CA ARG A 48 16.03 -37.56 -1.14
C ARG A 48 14.62 -37.91 -0.70
N MET A 49 13.64 -37.48 -1.48
CA MET A 49 12.24 -37.86 -1.34
C MET A 49 12.00 -39.17 -2.08
N THR A 50 11.22 -40.05 -1.45
CA THR A 50 10.95 -41.41 -1.96
C THR A 50 9.50 -41.60 -2.38
N SER A 51 8.58 -40.78 -1.88
CA SER A 51 7.17 -40.83 -2.25
C SER A 51 6.98 -40.49 -3.73
N LYS A 52 5.90 -41.01 -4.33
CA LYS A 52 5.57 -40.73 -5.73
C LYS A 52 5.16 -39.25 -5.91
N PRO A 53 5.78 -38.50 -6.85
CA PRO A 53 5.40 -37.11 -7.14
C PRO A 53 3.92 -36.96 -7.46
N GLY A 54 3.32 -35.83 -7.05
CA GLY A 54 1.89 -35.54 -7.27
C GLY A 54 0.94 -36.22 -6.28
N THR A 55 1.45 -36.96 -5.29
CA THR A 55 0.63 -37.59 -4.24
C THR A 55 0.60 -36.77 -2.94
N LYS A 56 -0.42 -36.99 -2.10
CA LYS A 56 -0.48 -36.41 -0.75
C LYS A 56 0.70 -36.84 0.12
N ALA A 57 1.18 -38.09 -0.05
CA ALA A 57 2.35 -38.61 0.64
C ALA A 57 3.62 -37.81 0.31
N PHE A 58 3.79 -37.43 -0.95
CA PHE A 58 4.90 -36.57 -1.39
C PHE A 58 4.87 -35.18 -0.75
N THR A 59 3.68 -34.57 -0.65
CA THR A 59 3.50 -33.30 0.06
C THR A 59 3.81 -33.43 1.55
N ALA A 60 3.33 -34.49 2.20
CA ALA A 60 3.58 -34.74 3.62
C ALA A 60 5.07 -35.00 3.91
N GLU A 61 5.75 -35.77 3.05
CA GLU A 61 7.18 -36.01 3.12
C GLU A 61 7.98 -34.71 2.95
N PHE A 62 7.60 -33.85 1.99
CA PHE A 62 8.21 -32.54 1.79
C PHE A 62 8.08 -31.65 3.04
N ILE A 63 6.88 -31.56 3.61
CA ILE A 63 6.64 -30.75 4.82
C ILE A 63 7.46 -31.30 5.98
N ARG A 64 7.47 -32.62 6.20
CA ARG A 64 8.24 -33.26 7.26
C ARG A 64 9.74 -32.97 7.15
N LEU A 65 10.30 -33.12 5.94
CA LEU A 65 11.73 -32.89 5.70
C LEU A 65 12.13 -31.41 5.80
N THR A 66 11.22 -30.49 5.50
CA THR A 66 11.52 -29.04 5.53
C THR A 66 11.17 -28.36 6.86
N LYS A 67 10.41 -29.01 7.75
CA LYS A 67 9.92 -28.44 9.02
C LYS A 67 11.02 -27.92 9.94
N HIS A 68 12.12 -28.66 10.06
CA HIS A 68 13.25 -28.34 10.95
C HIS A 68 14.49 -27.88 10.20
N ARG A 69 14.34 -27.54 8.91
CA ARG A 69 15.47 -27.09 8.11
C ARG A 69 15.97 -25.75 8.66
N GLU A 70 17.17 -25.77 9.22
CA GLU A 70 17.92 -24.53 9.46
C GLU A 70 18.13 -23.83 8.11
N LYS A 71 17.54 -22.65 7.98
CA LYS A 71 17.81 -21.78 6.85
C LYS A 71 19.22 -21.23 7.06
N PHE A 72 20.21 -21.87 6.48
CA PHE A 72 21.56 -21.31 6.42
C PHE A 72 21.52 -19.96 5.72
N THR A 73 21.52 -18.88 6.47
CA THR A 73 21.95 -17.57 5.99
C THR A 73 23.47 -17.62 5.94
N TYR A 74 24.02 -17.78 4.74
CA TYR A 74 25.46 -17.60 4.55
C TYR A 74 25.82 -16.17 4.99
N GLN A 75 26.84 -16.07 5.86
CA GLN A 75 27.43 -14.80 6.28
C GLN A 75 27.85 -14.00 5.02
N GLY A 76 27.64 -12.69 5.04
CA GLY A 76 27.96 -11.82 3.90
C GLY A 76 26.95 -11.85 2.75
N THR A 77 25.75 -12.41 2.94
CA THR A 77 24.67 -12.32 1.94
C THR A 77 23.70 -11.19 2.25
N VAL A 78 22.99 -10.69 1.25
CA VAL A 78 21.91 -9.74 1.52
C VAL A 78 20.78 -10.36 2.34
N GLY A 79 20.61 -11.68 2.25
CA GLY A 79 19.70 -12.43 3.11
C GLY A 79 20.07 -12.31 4.60
N SER A 80 21.36 -12.39 4.95
CA SER A 80 21.83 -12.19 6.33
C SER A 80 21.67 -10.73 6.75
N LEU A 81 22.04 -9.76 5.91
CA LEU A 81 21.86 -8.33 6.22
C LEU A 81 20.40 -7.96 6.55
N ILE A 82 19.44 -8.53 5.80
CA ILE A 82 18.01 -8.31 6.08
C ILE A 82 17.62 -8.93 7.42
N ALA A 83 18.13 -10.12 7.75
CA ALA A 83 17.86 -10.77 9.03
C ALA A 83 18.44 -9.95 10.19
N ASP A 84 19.69 -9.50 10.06
CA ASP A 84 20.38 -8.69 11.07
C ASP A 84 19.66 -7.35 11.27
N PHE A 85 19.32 -6.65 10.18
CA PHE A 85 18.54 -5.42 10.24
C PHE A 85 17.20 -5.63 10.97
N ARG A 86 16.51 -6.74 10.73
CA ARG A 86 15.24 -7.06 11.40
C ARG A 86 15.40 -7.36 12.89
N ALA A 87 16.58 -7.81 13.33
CA ALA A 87 16.87 -8.02 14.74
C ALA A 87 17.08 -6.70 15.52
N THR A 88 17.42 -5.61 14.83
CA THR A 88 17.71 -4.31 15.45
C THR A 88 16.51 -3.71 16.19
N ALA A 89 16.79 -2.93 17.22
CA ALA A 89 15.77 -2.11 17.90
C ALA A 89 15.10 -1.11 16.95
N LYS A 90 15.85 -0.59 15.96
CA LYS A 90 15.35 0.33 14.93
C LYS A 90 14.21 -0.30 14.12
N TYR A 91 14.39 -1.53 13.63
CA TYR A 91 13.33 -2.25 12.92
C TYR A 91 12.14 -2.58 13.84
N LYS A 92 12.41 -3.03 15.07
CA LYS A 92 11.36 -3.41 16.03
C LYS A 92 10.44 -2.23 16.39
N LYS A 93 10.96 -1.00 16.41
CA LYS A 93 10.20 0.26 16.62
C LYS A 93 9.34 0.70 15.42
N LEU A 94 9.51 0.10 14.24
CA LEU A 94 8.71 0.46 13.06
C LEU A 94 7.23 0.09 13.25
N ALA A 95 6.36 0.88 12.62
CA ALA A 95 4.93 0.58 12.56
C ALA A 95 4.69 -0.80 11.92
N VAL A 96 3.65 -1.51 12.39
CA VAL A 96 3.29 -2.85 11.90
C VAL A 96 3.12 -2.89 10.37
N THR A 97 2.50 -1.85 9.79
CA THR A 97 2.32 -1.71 8.34
C THR A 97 3.66 -1.62 7.61
N THR A 98 4.58 -0.81 8.11
CA THR A 98 5.93 -0.69 7.56
C THR A 98 6.68 -2.02 7.64
N ARG A 99 6.59 -2.74 8.77
CA ARG A 99 7.20 -4.07 8.91
C ARG A 99 6.62 -5.08 7.90
N LYS A 100 5.31 -5.05 7.65
CA LYS A 100 4.67 -5.86 6.61
C LYS A 100 5.19 -5.55 5.20
N ASP A 101 5.53 -4.30 4.90
CA ASP A 101 6.16 -3.96 3.61
C ASP A 101 7.57 -4.57 3.50
N TYR A 102 8.33 -4.61 4.59
CA TYR A 102 9.60 -5.36 4.65
C TYR A 102 9.41 -6.87 4.51
N GLU A 103 8.34 -7.44 5.06
CA GLU A 103 8.03 -8.88 4.94
C GLU A 103 7.63 -9.28 3.51
N ARG A 104 6.94 -8.37 2.81
CA ARG A 104 6.55 -8.55 1.40
C ARG A 104 7.72 -8.51 0.44
N MET A 105 8.86 -7.98 0.87
CA MET A 105 10.10 -8.06 0.10
C MET A 105 10.53 -9.53 0.01
N LYS A 106 10.31 -10.14 -1.16
CA LYS A 106 10.76 -11.52 -1.43
C LYS A 106 12.30 -11.54 -1.48
N GLN A 107 12.93 -12.61 -0.99
CA GLN A 107 14.38 -12.76 -1.17
C GLN A 107 14.80 -12.86 -2.65
N GLU A 108 13.89 -13.32 -3.52
CA GLU A 108 14.08 -13.35 -4.98
C GLU A 108 14.20 -11.97 -5.63
N THR A 109 13.84 -10.90 -4.91
CA THR A 109 13.82 -9.52 -5.40
C THR A 109 15.24 -9.03 -5.74
N LEU A 110 16.29 -9.46 -5.04
CA LEU A 110 17.62 -8.88 -5.23
C LEU A 110 18.27 -9.09 -6.61
N HIS A 111 18.14 -10.28 -7.19
CA HIS A 111 18.75 -10.61 -8.49
C HIS A 111 17.87 -10.20 -9.69
N ARG A 112 16.65 -9.71 -9.43
CA ARG A 112 15.59 -9.58 -10.44
C ARG A 112 14.88 -8.23 -10.48
N VAL A 113 15.12 -7.32 -9.53
CA VAL A 113 14.43 -6.01 -9.47
C VAL A 113 14.60 -5.19 -10.75
N ALA A 114 15.79 -5.16 -11.35
CA ALA A 114 16.02 -4.37 -12.56
C ALA A 114 15.31 -4.95 -13.80
N SER A 115 15.20 -6.28 -13.93
CA SER A 115 14.71 -6.93 -15.16
C SER A 115 13.28 -7.47 -15.09
N THR A 116 12.77 -7.77 -13.89
CA THR A 116 11.49 -8.50 -13.72
C THR A 116 10.37 -7.64 -13.13
N MET A 117 10.66 -6.41 -12.69
CA MET A 117 9.67 -5.49 -12.12
C MET A 117 9.25 -4.38 -13.10
N LYS A 118 9.52 -4.53 -14.40
CA LYS A 118 9.09 -3.58 -15.44
C LYS A 118 7.58 -3.36 -15.43
N ASP A 119 6.80 -4.39 -15.09
CA ASP A 119 5.33 -4.34 -15.07
C ASP A 119 4.76 -3.71 -13.78
N ALA A 120 5.60 -3.38 -12.79
CA ALA A 120 5.17 -2.82 -11.49
C ALA A 120 6.18 -1.81 -10.91
N PRO A 121 6.45 -0.69 -11.60
CA PRO A 121 7.54 0.24 -11.26
C PRO A 121 7.42 0.83 -9.85
N ARG A 122 6.22 1.21 -9.41
CA ARG A 122 6.00 1.73 -8.04
C ARG A 122 6.30 0.70 -6.95
N SER A 123 6.03 -0.59 -7.22
CA SER A 123 6.37 -1.66 -6.27
C SER A 123 7.88 -1.90 -6.24
N ALA A 124 8.54 -1.79 -7.39
CA ALA A 124 9.99 -1.86 -7.49
C ALA A 124 10.65 -0.76 -6.66
N ASP A 125 10.23 0.49 -6.83
CA ASP A 125 10.73 1.64 -6.08
C ASP A 125 10.57 1.49 -4.58
N MET A 126 9.41 0.97 -4.15
CA MET A 126 9.19 0.69 -2.73
C MET A 126 10.21 -0.34 -2.21
N HIS A 127 10.40 -1.46 -2.91
CA HIS A 127 11.37 -2.47 -2.51
C HIS A 127 12.82 -1.96 -2.55
N LEU A 128 13.19 -1.19 -3.57
CA LEU A 128 14.49 -0.53 -3.68
C LEU A 128 14.71 0.42 -2.50
N GLY A 129 13.72 1.23 -2.12
CA GLY A 129 13.81 2.13 -0.98
C GLY A 129 13.89 1.41 0.37
N LEU A 130 13.27 0.24 0.53
CA LEU A 130 13.43 -0.58 1.73
C LEU A 130 14.84 -1.19 1.80
N LEU A 131 15.34 -1.67 0.68
CA LEU A 131 16.66 -2.29 0.57
C LEU A 131 17.78 -1.27 0.74
N ALA A 132 17.64 -0.07 0.17
CA ALA A 132 18.57 1.03 0.35
C ALA A 132 18.70 1.39 1.84
N ARG A 133 17.62 1.30 2.62
CA ARG A 133 17.67 1.50 4.09
C ARG A 133 18.41 0.38 4.81
N VAL A 134 18.29 -0.87 4.36
CA VAL A 134 19.07 -2.00 4.91
C VAL A 134 20.55 -1.81 4.63
N PHE A 135 20.91 -1.44 3.40
CA PHE A 135 22.31 -1.18 3.04
C PHE A 135 22.89 0.06 3.71
N ALA A 136 22.11 1.13 3.90
CA ALA A 136 22.53 2.26 4.70
C ALA A 136 22.87 1.83 6.13
N TRP A 137 21.97 1.06 6.79
CA TRP A 137 22.26 0.51 8.11
C TRP A 137 23.52 -0.39 8.11
N ALA A 138 23.68 -1.26 7.11
CA ALA A 138 24.85 -2.13 7.01
C ALA A 138 26.16 -1.34 6.81
N LYS A 139 26.10 -0.24 6.06
CA LYS A 139 27.22 0.69 5.87
C LYS A 139 27.56 1.42 7.17
N ASP A 140 26.54 1.93 7.88
CA ASP A 140 26.71 2.61 9.18
C ASP A 140 27.29 1.69 10.26
N ASN A 141 27.15 0.36 10.09
CA ASN A 141 27.72 -0.66 10.99
C ASN A 141 28.98 -1.32 10.39
N GLU A 142 29.56 -0.72 9.35
CA GLU A 142 30.80 -1.17 8.70
C GLU A 142 30.78 -2.61 8.16
N ILE A 143 29.58 -3.20 7.98
CA ILE A 143 29.40 -4.54 7.41
C ILE A 143 29.66 -4.51 5.90
N ILE A 144 29.34 -3.39 5.26
CA ILE A 144 29.64 -3.13 3.84
C ILE A 144 30.35 -1.79 3.69
N LEU A 145 31.25 -1.70 2.70
CA LEU A 145 32.02 -0.49 2.45
C LEU A 145 31.21 0.63 1.78
N ARG A 146 30.22 0.25 0.95
CA ARG A 146 29.39 1.18 0.18
C ARG A 146 27.97 0.67 0.07
N ASN A 147 27.00 1.58 0.03
CA ASN A 147 25.62 1.22 -0.26
C ASN A 147 25.41 1.16 -1.78
N PRO A 148 25.14 -0.02 -2.38
CA PRO A 148 25.00 -0.18 -3.82
C PRO A 148 23.81 0.58 -4.44
N LEU A 149 22.90 1.08 -3.60
CA LEU A 149 21.65 1.74 -4.02
C LEU A 149 21.65 3.26 -3.75
N GLU A 150 22.80 3.88 -3.45
CA GLU A 150 22.89 5.33 -3.21
C GLU A 150 22.45 6.17 -4.43
N ARG A 151 22.62 5.64 -5.64
CA ARG A 151 22.36 6.36 -6.91
C ARG A 151 21.28 5.71 -7.77
N VAL A 152 20.48 4.81 -7.21
CA VAL A 152 19.42 4.16 -7.99
C VAL A 152 18.24 5.11 -8.13
N GLU A 153 17.93 5.47 -9.37
CA GLU A 153 16.80 6.32 -9.71
C GLU A 153 15.47 5.57 -9.56
N HIS A 154 14.39 6.35 -9.37
CA HIS A 154 13.05 5.80 -9.31
C HIS A 154 12.56 5.40 -10.70
N LEU A 155 11.99 4.20 -10.80
CA LEU A 155 11.42 3.66 -12.02
C LEU A 155 10.01 4.18 -12.29
N HIS A 156 9.28 4.62 -11.25
CA HIS A 156 7.92 5.09 -11.39
C HIS A 156 7.86 6.56 -11.78
N GLU A 157 7.36 6.82 -12.98
CA GLU A 157 6.98 8.14 -13.44
C GLU A 157 5.50 8.44 -13.14
N GLY A 158 5.22 9.68 -12.77
CA GLY A 158 3.87 10.20 -12.55
C GLY A 158 3.52 10.48 -11.09
N THR A 159 2.84 11.60 -10.87
CA THR A 159 2.28 11.97 -9.57
C THR A 159 0.76 12.12 -9.67
N ARG A 160 0.03 11.69 -8.65
CA ARG A 160 -1.41 11.99 -8.50
C ARG A 160 -1.65 13.29 -7.74
N ARG A 161 -0.60 14.11 -7.57
CA ARG A 161 -0.63 15.28 -6.69
C ARG A 161 -1.52 16.39 -7.23
N ASP A 162 -1.91 16.33 -8.51
CA ASP A 162 -2.75 17.32 -9.16
C ASP A 162 -4.19 16.82 -9.39
N CYS A 163 -4.51 15.59 -8.97
CA CYS A 163 -5.86 15.05 -9.10
C CYS A 163 -6.81 15.73 -8.09
N VAL A 164 -7.76 16.52 -8.58
CA VAL A 164 -8.80 17.18 -7.78
C VAL A 164 -10.17 16.69 -8.22
N TRP A 165 -11.07 16.44 -7.27
CA TRP A 165 -12.45 16.09 -7.56
C TRP A 165 -13.21 17.32 -8.06
N THR A 166 -13.98 17.18 -9.14
CA THR A 166 -14.87 18.26 -9.59
C THR A 166 -16.09 18.35 -8.68
N MET A 167 -16.75 19.51 -8.64
CA MET A 167 -17.97 19.69 -7.85
C MET A 167 -19.09 18.75 -8.30
N ASP A 168 -19.19 18.46 -9.61
CA ASP A 168 -20.15 17.48 -10.12
C ASP A 168 -19.88 16.07 -9.61
N GLN A 169 -18.61 15.66 -9.54
CA GLN A 169 -18.24 14.36 -8.99
C GLN A 169 -18.56 14.30 -7.49
N ILE A 170 -18.23 15.35 -6.73
CA ILE A 170 -18.53 15.44 -5.30
C ILE A 170 -20.06 15.37 -5.09
N ASN A 171 -20.82 16.22 -5.80
CA ASN A 171 -22.28 16.24 -5.73
C ASN A 171 -22.88 14.89 -6.10
N THR A 172 -22.35 14.23 -7.14
CA THR A 172 -22.78 12.88 -7.53
C THR A 172 -22.57 11.87 -6.41
N VAL A 173 -21.42 11.89 -5.72
CA VAL A 173 -21.18 11.00 -4.58
C VAL A 173 -22.10 11.36 -3.40
N LEU A 174 -22.23 12.64 -3.07
CA LEU A 174 -23.02 13.09 -1.93
C LEU A 174 -24.54 12.88 -2.11
N THR A 175 -25.03 12.79 -3.35
CA THR A 175 -26.46 12.62 -3.63
C THR A 175 -26.84 11.21 -4.07
N LYS A 176 -26.00 10.55 -4.89
CA LYS A 176 -26.34 9.27 -5.54
C LYS A 176 -25.61 8.05 -4.98
N ALA A 177 -24.58 8.22 -4.15
CA ALA A 177 -23.87 7.08 -3.58
C ALA A 177 -24.70 6.37 -2.49
N ALA A 178 -24.46 5.08 -2.31
CA ALA A 178 -25.04 4.28 -1.24
C ALA A 178 -24.74 4.94 0.12
N PRO A 179 -25.70 4.97 1.07
CA PRO A 179 -25.57 5.77 2.29
C PRO A 179 -24.28 5.53 3.08
N HIS A 180 -23.87 4.27 3.24
CA HIS A 180 -22.65 3.91 3.96
C HIS A 180 -21.36 4.38 3.24
N ILE A 181 -21.36 4.52 1.92
CA ILE A 181 -20.23 5.10 1.16
C ILE A 181 -20.26 6.62 1.22
N ARG A 182 -21.44 7.21 1.02
CA ARG A 182 -21.68 8.64 1.12
C ARG A 182 -21.21 9.19 2.47
N ASN A 183 -21.55 8.51 3.57
CA ASN A 183 -21.18 8.97 4.91
C ASN A 183 -19.65 9.04 5.09
N VAL A 184 -18.91 8.06 4.53
CA VAL A 184 -17.44 8.07 4.58
C VAL A 184 -16.88 9.23 3.76
N ALA A 185 -17.41 9.48 2.56
CA ALA A 185 -17.00 10.62 1.73
C ALA A 185 -17.30 11.97 2.41
N CYS A 186 -18.50 12.12 2.99
CA CYS A 186 -18.91 13.33 3.69
C CYS A 186 -17.98 13.63 4.88
N ILE A 187 -17.74 12.64 5.74
CA ILE A 187 -16.79 12.77 6.85
C ILE A 187 -15.38 13.12 6.34
N ALA A 188 -14.90 12.48 5.28
CA ALA A 188 -13.58 12.77 4.73
C ALA A 188 -13.43 14.21 4.23
N LEU A 189 -14.43 14.73 3.52
CA LEU A 189 -14.43 16.10 2.99
C LEU A 189 -14.44 17.13 4.12
N TRP A 190 -15.33 16.98 5.10
CA TRP A 190 -15.48 17.99 6.17
C TRP A 190 -14.38 17.94 7.22
N THR A 191 -13.83 16.76 7.51
CA THR A 191 -12.76 16.62 8.51
C THR A 191 -11.37 16.70 7.92
N MET A 192 -11.26 16.61 6.58
CA MET A 192 -10.00 16.53 5.83
C MET A 192 -9.09 15.38 6.30
N GLN A 193 -9.59 14.35 6.97
CA GLN A 193 -8.76 13.30 7.59
C GLN A 193 -8.41 12.14 6.66
N ARG A 194 -7.39 11.35 7.02
CA ARG A 194 -6.98 10.18 6.22
C ARG A 194 -8.01 9.06 6.33
N GLN A 195 -8.13 8.26 5.27
CA GLN A 195 -9.04 7.12 5.21
C GLN A 195 -8.91 6.20 6.44
N ALA A 196 -7.70 5.86 6.85
CA ALA A 196 -7.51 4.98 8.01
C ALA A 196 -8.08 5.60 9.29
N ASP A 197 -7.82 6.89 9.52
CA ASP A 197 -8.21 7.61 10.73
C ASP A 197 -9.73 7.70 10.85
N ILE A 198 -10.44 8.05 9.77
CA ILE A 198 -11.91 8.15 9.79
C ILE A 198 -12.61 6.80 9.90
N LEU A 199 -12.09 5.75 9.23
CA LEU A 199 -12.72 4.41 9.26
C LEU A 199 -12.61 3.75 10.63
N THR A 200 -11.64 4.18 11.44
CA THR A 200 -11.43 3.70 12.81
C THR A 200 -11.88 4.69 13.86
N MET A 201 -12.55 5.80 13.48
CA MET A 201 -12.96 6.85 14.40
C MET A 201 -13.96 6.30 15.42
N PRO A 202 -13.57 6.22 16.71
CA PRO A 202 -14.45 5.71 17.75
C PRO A 202 -15.53 6.74 18.08
N MET A 203 -16.67 6.30 18.61
CA MET A 203 -17.73 7.25 18.98
C MET A 203 -17.31 8.25 20.07
N ILE A 204 -16.42 7.85 20.98
CA ILE A 204 -15.87 8.75 22.01
C ILE A 204 -15.07 9.94 21.44
N ALA A 205 -14.71 9.90 20.15
CA ALA A 205 -14.11 11.05 19.48
C ALA A 205 -15.08 12.23 19.37
N PHE A 206 -16.39 11.99 19.44
CA PHE A 206 -17.43 13.01 19.31
C PHE A 206 -18.09 13.29 20.67
N ASP A 207 -17.98 14.54 21.13
CA ASP A 207 -18.53 14.99 22.42
C ASP A 207 -19.96 15.56 22.32
N GLY A 208 -20.53 15.60 21.13
CA GLY A 208 -21.82 16.24 20.84
C GLY A 208 -21.68 17.53 20.03
N GLN A 209 -20.50 18.16 20.04
CA GLN A 209 -20.23 19.39 19.27
C GLN A 209 -18.95 19.30 18.44
N ARG A 210 -17.91 18.64 18.96
CA ARG A 210 -16.58 18.58 18.38
C ARG A 210 -16.15 17.14 18.16
N VAL A 211 -15.30 16.96 17.15
CA VAL A 211 -14.66 15.69 16.80
C VAL A 211 -13.16 15.80 17.10
N SER A 212 -12.65 14.88 17.93
CA SER A 212 -11.25 14.82 18.35
C SER A 212 -10.55 13.58 17.77
N ILE A 213 -9.52 13.78 16.95
CA ILE A 213 -8.86 12.70 16.19
C ILE A 213 -7.35 12.75 16.44
N LYS A 214 -6.76 11.60 16.76
CA LYS A 214 -5.30 11.39 16.74
C LYS A 214 -4.94 10.63 15.46
N GLN A 215 -4.19 11.27 14.58
CA GLN A 215 -3.80 10.69 13.30
C GLN A 215 -2.81 9.54 13.50
N GLY A 216 -3.07 8.38 12.88
CA GLY A 216 -2.22 7.20 13.03
C GLY A 216 -0.86 7.32 12.34
N LYS A 217 -0.78 8.06 11.22
CA LYS A 217 0.46 8.20 10.43
C LYS A 217 1.47 9.17 11.07
N THR A 218 0.99 10.32 11.51
CA THR A 218 1.84 11.44 11.97
C THR A 218 1.77 11.66 13.48
N GLY A 219 0.75 11.13 14.16
CA GLY A 219 0.51 11.39 15.57
C GLY A 219 -0.15 12.73 15.88
N ALA A 220 -0.41 13.57 14.87
CA ALA A 220 -1.05 14.88 15.04
C ALA A 220 -2.43 14.73 15.70
N ARG A 221 -2.72 15.64 16.64
CA ARG A 221 -4.01 15.69 17.34
C ARG A 221 -4.81 16.86 16.79
N VAL A 222 -5.98 16.57 16.28
CA VAL A 222 -6.88 17.53 15.65
C VAL A 222 -8.18 17.53 16.44
N ARG A 223 -8.70 18.72 16.74
CA ARG A 223 -10.04 18.90 17.29
C ARG A 223 -10.80 19.91 16.44
N ILE A 224 -11.92 19.49 15.87
CA ILE A 224 -12.72 20.30 14.95
C ILE A 224 -14.16 20.40 15.43
N THR A 225 -14.80 21.54 15.22
CA THR A 225 -16.25 21.67 15.37
C THR A 225 -16.93 20.86 14.28
N ALA A 226 -17.90 20.03 14.65
CA ALA A 226 -18.64 19.22 13.70
C ALA A 226 -19.49 20.14 12.80
N ALA A 227 -19.26 20.06 11.48
CA ALA A 227 -20.05 20.82 10.53
C ALA A 227 -21.50 20.30 10.47
N PRO A 228 -22.49 21.15 10.17
CA PRO A 228 -23.90 20.73 10.04
C PRO A 228 -24.11 19.53 9.13
N ALA A 229 -23.33 19.41 8.06
CA ALA A 229 -23.42 18.31 7.11
C ALA A 229 -22.98 16.94 7.66
N ILE A 230 -22.14 16.90 8.71
CA ILE A 230 -21.68 15.65 9.33
C ILE A 230 -22.35 15.36 10.67
N LEU A 231 -23.01 16.35 11.28
CA LEU A 231 -23.74 16.17 12.55
C LEU A 231 -24.76 15.02 12.49
N PRO A 232 -25.62 14.89 11.46
CA PRO A 232 -26.58 13.77 11.40
C PRO A 232 -25.89 12.40 11.41
N ILE A 233 -24.72 12.26 10.77
CA ILE A 233 -23.96 11.01 10.73
C ILE A 233 -23.40 10.68 12.11
N LEU A 234 -22.87 11.69 12.80
CA LEU A 234 -22.32 11.55 14.15
C LEU A 234 -23.40 11.24 15.18
N GLN A 235 -24.54 11.93 15.09
CA GLN A 235 -25.67 11.76 15.99
C GLN A 235 -26.34 10.39 15.81
N ASP A 236 -26.61 9.96 14.57
CA ASP A 236 -27.13 8.62 14.28
C ASP A 236 -26.24 7.52 14.87
N ALA A 237 -24.91 7.66 14.74
CA ALA A 237 -23.98 6.69 15.30
C ALA A 237 -23.97 6.69 16.85
N LYS A 238 -24.19 7.85 17.47
CA LYS A 238 -24.33 8.00 18.93
C LYS A 238 -25.63 7.37 19.44
N ASP A 239 -26.74 7.70 18.82
CA ASP A 239 -28.08 7.22 19.21
C ASP A 239 -28.23 5.71 18.96
N SER A 240 -27.59 5.20 17.91
CA SER A 240 -27.50 3.77 17.62
C SER A 240 -26.54 3.00 18.55
N GLY A 241 -25.86 3.67 19.49
CA GLY A 241 -24.91 3.02 20.40
C GLY A 241 -23.70 2.36 19.71
N ARG A 242 -23.26 2.87 18.55
CA ARG A 242 -22.18 2.24 17.77
C ARG A 242 -20.83 2.41 18.45
N GLN A 243 -19.92 1.46 18.25
CA GLN A 243 -18.52 1.63 18.70
C GLN A 243 -17.75 2.63 17.84
N ARG A 244 -18.06 2.70 16.55
CA ARG A 244 -17.43 3.58 15.56
C ARG A 244 -18.48 4.43 14.85
N VAL A 245 -18.05 5.60 14.42
CA VAL A 245 -18.90 6.54 13.67
C VAL A 245 -19.33 5.94 12.33
N LEU A 246 -18.40 5.30 11.62
CA LEU A 246 -18.60 4.81 10.26
C LEU A 246 -18.68 3.28 10.23
N VAL A 247 -19.78 2.76 9.68
CA VAL A 247 -20.06 1.33 9.50
C VAL A 247 -20.34 1.00 8.03
N ASN A 248 -20.17 -0.27 7.67
CA ASN A 248 -20.45 -0.80 6.33
C ASN A 248 -21.94 -1.08 6.13
N SER A 249 -22.30 -1.64 4.97
CA SER A 249 -23.69 -2.00 4.63
C SER A 249 -24.34 -3.01 5.59
N PHE A 250 -23.54 -3.77 6.35
CA PHE A 250 -24.00 -4.74 7.34
C PHE A 250 -24.05 -4.15 8.77
N GLY A 251 -23.82 -2.85 8.93
CA GLY A 251 -23.71 -2.22 10.25
C GLY A 251 -22.41 -2.55 11.01
N GLN A 252 -21.44 -3.19 10.35
CA GLN A 252 -20.18 -3.61 10.95
C GLN A 252 -19.05 -2.60 10.71
N ASN A 253 -18.01 -2.67 11.53
CA ASN A 253 -16.81 -1.86 11.38
C ASN A 253 -16.15 -2.06 10.01
N TRP A 254 -15.72 -0.97 9.37
CA TRP A 254 -14.97 -1.04 8.13
C TRP A 254 -13.59 -1.68 8.34
N THR A 255 -13.22 -2.57 7.41
CA THR A 255 -11.82 -2.88 7.13
C THR A 255 -11.30 -1.99 6.01
N ALA A 256 -10.00 -1.70 6.00
CA ALA A 256 -9.40 -0.87 4.96
C ALA A 256 -9.54 -1.49 3.55
N SER A 257 -9.42 -2.81 3.43
CA SER A 257 -9.62 -3.54 2.17
C SER A 257 -11.08 -3.58 1.76
N GLY A 258 -11.99 -3.85 2.71
CA GLY A 258 -13.44 -3.88 2.46
C GLY A 258 -13.95 -2.54 1.95
N PHE A 259 -13.51 -1.43 2.57
CA PHE A 259 -13.86 -0.09 2.10
C PHE A 259 -13.31 0.18 0.69
N LYS A 260 -12.03 -0.09 0.43
CA LYS A 260 -11.44 0.14 -0.90
C LYS A 260 -12.17 -0.61 -2.00
N SER A 261 -12.54 -1.86 -1.74
CA SER A 261 -13.31 -2.68 -2.68
C SER A 261 -14.70 -2.11 -2.93
N SER A 262 -15.39 -1.68 -1.87
CA SER A 262 -16.75 -1.11 -1.95
C SER A 262 -16.74 0.25 -2.65
N TRP A 263 -15.80 1.13 -2.28
CA TRP A 263 -15.56 2.42 -2.94
C TRP A 263 -15.32 2.25 -4.44
N ARG A 264 -14.43 1.32 -4.84
CA ARG A 264 -14.14 1.08 -6.26
C ARG A 264 -15.38 0.63 -7.03
N LYS A 265 -16.18 -0.28 -6.48
CA LYS A 265 -17.44 -0.72 -7.10
C LYS A 265 -18.41 0.45 -7.25
N GLU A 266 -18.49 1.29 -6.21
CA GLU A 266 -19.39 2.43 -6.21
C GLU A 266 -18.98 3.52 -7.21
N MET A 267 -17.69 3.82 -7.32
CA MET A 267 -17.20 4.79 -8.31
C MET A 267 -17.43 4.27 -9.74
N ALA A 268 -17.29 2.97 -9.98
CA ALA A 268 -17.62 2.36 -11.26
C ALA A 268 -19.13 2.49 -11.57
N ARG A 269 -20.01 2.23 -10.59
CA ARG A 269 -21.47 2.39 -10.73
C ARG A 269 -21.85 3.83 -11.05
N LEU A 270 -21.22 4.80 -10.38
CA LEU A 270 -21.44 6.24 -10.57
C LEU A 270 -20.70 6.81 -11.79
N LYS A 271 -19.93 5.97 -12.52
CA LYS A 271 -19.11 6.36 -13.68
C LYS A 271 -18.07 7.45 -13.37
N ILE A 272 -17.59 7.52 -12.13
CA ILE A 272 -16.56 8.46 -11.69
C ILE A 272 -15.17 7.86 -11.99
N LYS A 273 -14.33 8.62 -12.69
CA LYS A 273 -12.97 8.22 -13.13
C LYS A 273 -11.96 9.32 -12.85
N GLY A 274 -10.67 9.00 -12.95
CA GLY A 274 -9.55 9.96 -12.79
C GLY A 274 -9.17 10.26 -11.34
N VAL A 275 -10.11 10.13 -10.40
CA VAL A 275 -9.93 10.46 -8.98
C VAL A 275 -10.07 9.25 -8.07
N THR A 276 -9.47 9.33 -6.88
CA THR A 276 -9.52 8.31 -5.84
C THR A 276 -10.00 8.91 -4.52
N PHE A 277 -10.33 8.03 -3.56
CA PHE A 277 -10.70 8.47 -2.22
C PHE A 277 -9.61 9.31 -1.55
N HIS A 278 -8.33 9.02 -1.79
CA HIS A 278 -7.22 9.76 -1.20
C HIS A 278 -7.21 11.24 -1.65
N ASP A 279 -7.64 11.48 -2.87
CA ASP A 279 -7.63 12.80 -3.51
C ASP A 279 -8.70 13.74 -2.92
N LEU A 280 -9.70 13.20 -2.19
CA LEU A 280 -10.71 13.98 -1.47
C LEU A 280 -10.09 14.92 -0.44
N ARG A 281 -9.00 14.51 0.22
CA ARG A 281 -8.34 15.32 1.24
C ARG A 281 -7.70 16.58 0.64
N GLY A 282 -6.99 16.43 -0.48
CA GLY A 282 -6.44 17.57 -1.22
C GLY A 282 -7.56 18.46 -1.77
N THR A 283 -8.61 17.85 -2.31
CA THR A 283 -9.77 18.58 -2.81
C THR A 283 -10.46 19.41 -1.73
N ALA A 284 -10.70 18.84 -0.55
CA ALA A 284 -11.33 19.54 0.56
C ALA A 284 -10.49 20.71 1.07
N ILE A 285 -9.17 20.54 1.14
CA ILE A 285 -8.21 21.61 1.51
C ILE A 285 -8.32 22.77 0.51
N THR A 286 -8.25 22.48 -0.79
CA THR A 286 -8.33 23.50 -1.84
C THR A 286 -9.69 24.19 -1.85
N TYR A 287 -10.77 23.42 -1.70
CA TYR A 287 -12.13 23.96 -1.67
C TYR A 287 -12.34 24.89 -0.47
N ALA A 288 -11.89 24.50 0.73
CA ALA A 288 -11.96 25.34 1.92
C ALA A 288 -11.16 26.64 1.72
N TYR A 289 -9.95 26.55 1.17
CA TYR A 289 -9.14 27.73 0.90
C TYR A 289 -9.82 28.72 -0.06
N ALA A 290 -10.46 28.22 -1.12
CA ALA A 290 -11.16 29.06 -2.08
C ALA A 290 -12.41 29.75 -1.50
N HIS A 291 -13.13 29.11 -0.57
CA HIS A 291 -14.45 29.58 -0.12
C HIS A 291 -14.47 30.23 1.27
N LEU A 292 -13.42 30.06 2.08
CA LEU A 292 -13.35 30.74 3.38
C LEU A 292 -13.21 32.25 3.18
N ASN A 293 -14.09 33.02 3.80
CA ASN A 293 -14.00 34.49 3.82
C ASN A 293 -13.10 34.96 4.97
N ARG A 294 -11.78 34.80 4.81
CA ARG A 294 -10.74 35.13 5.79
C ARG A 294 -9.47 35.60 5.08
N SER A 295 -8.52 36.18 5.80
CA SER A 295 -7.20 36.52 5.24
C SER A 295 -6.47 35.25 4.76
N HIS A 296 -5.51 35.40 3.84
CA HIS A 296 -4.70 34.27 3.36
C HIS A 296 -4.08 33.47 4.51
N GLU A 297 -3.46 34.18 5.45
CA GLU A 297 -2.77 33.57 6.59
C GLU A 297 -3.74 32.80 7.50
N ASP A 298 -4.89 33.39 7.83
CA ASP A 298 -5.91 32.74 8.65
C ASP A 298 -6.50 31.50 7.97
N LYS A 299 -6.68 31.53 6.64
CA LYS A 299 -7.15 30.36 5.89
C LYS A 299 -6.14 29.22 5.98
N VAL A 300 -4.87 29.49 5.68
CA VAL A 300 -3.83 28.46 5.69
C VAL A 300 -3.68 27.89 7.10
N GLN A 301 -3.68 28.74 8.12
CA GLN A 301 -3.60 28.33 9.52
C GLN A 301 -4.78 27.42 9.92
N LEU A 302 -6.01 27.86 9.68
CA LEU A 302 -7.21 27.08 10.00
C LEU A 302 -7.23 25.72 9.27
N ILE A 303 -6.84 25.70 7.99
CA ILE A 303 -6.78 24.47 7.20
C ILE A 303 -5.68 23.54 7.69
N ALA A 304 -4.51 24.07 8.05
CA ALA A 304 -3.42 23.29 8.63
C ALA A 304 -3.86 22.63 9.94
N GLU A 305 -4.55 23.38 10.82
CA GLU A 305 -5.11 22.87 12.07
C GLU A 305 -6.14 21.76 11.84
N ILE A 306 -7.15 22.00 10.98
CA ILE A 306 -8.20 21.03 10.67
C ILE A 306 -7.63 19.76 10.03
N SER A 307 -6.72 19.92 9.07
CA SER A 307 -6.17 18.78 8.34
C SER A 307 -5.05 18.08 9.13
N GLY A 308 -4.46 18.71 10.14
CA GLY A 308 -3.31 18.19 10.90
C GLY A 308 -2.03 18.14 10.07
N HIS A 309 -1.82 19.14 9.20
CA HIS A 309 -0.57 19.37 8.47
C HIS A 309 0.23 20.49 9.15
N SER A 310 1.53 20.61 8.83
CA SER A 310 2.21 21.88 9.08
C SER A 310 1.65 22.99 8.18
N ARG A 311 1.90 24.26 8.52
CA ARG A 311 1.48 25.40 7.72
C ARG A 311 2.06 25.30 6.30
N GLU A 312 3.34 24.97 6.19
CA GLU A 312 4.08 24.82 4.93
C GLU A 312 3.55 23.66 4.09
N GLU A 313 3.20 22.53 4.72
CA GLU A 313 2.60 21.39 4.04
C GLU A 313 1.21 21.75 3.47
N ALA A 314 0.37 22.41 4.27
CA ALA A 314 -0.96 22.85 3.85
C ALA A 314 -0.86 23.86 2.70
N GLU A 315 0.01 24.86 2.83
CA GLU A 315 0.27 25.84 1.78
C GLU A 315 0.81 25.17 0.51
N GLY A 316 1.71 24.20 0.63
CA GLY A 316 2.21 23.44 -0.51
C GLY A 316 1.11 22.66 -1.24
N ILE A 317 0.12 22.11 -0.51
CA ILE A 317 -1.05 21.46 -1.11
C ILE A 317 -1.91 22.50 -1.84
N ILE A 318 -2.18 23.63 -1.20
CA ILE A 318 -2.99 24.73 -1.77
C ILE A 318 -2.35 25.24 -3.05
N ARG A 319 -1.07 25.64 -3.02
CA ARG A 319 -0.35 26.17 -4.18
C ARG A 319 -0.37 25.20 -5.35
N ARG A 320 -0.14 23.90 -5.11
CA ARG A 320 -0.15 22.87 -6.17
C ARG A 320 -1.49 22.77 -6.88
N HIS A 321 -2.59 22.77 -6.12
CA HIS A 321 -3.93 22.64 -6.70
C HIS A 321 -4.51 23.96 -7.22
N TYR A 322 -4.07 25.10 -6.69
CA TYR A 322 -4.61 26.42 -7.04
C TYR A 322 -3.88 27.04 -8.25
N LEU A 323 -2.57 26.84 -8.40
CA LEU A 323 -1.82 27.28 -9.59
C LEU A 323 -2.19 26.49 -10.85
N ALA A 324 -2.61 25.23 -10.71
CA ALA A 324 -3.22 24.46 -11.78
C ALA A 324 -4.59 25.02 -12.24
N GLY A 325 -5.16 25.96 -11.48
CA GLY A 325 -6.46 26.61 -11.74
C GLY A 325 -6.37 28.01 -12.33
N GLN A 326 -5.17 28.59 -12.53
CA GLN A 326 -5.08 29.93 -13.14
C GLN A 326 -5.66 29.93 -14.56
N GLU A 327 -5.46 28.86 -15.33
CA GLU A 327 -6.08 28.66 -16.64
C GLU A 327 -7.62 28.55 -16.57
N VAL A 328 -8.17 28.01 -15.48
CA VAL A 328 -9.61 27.86 -15.27
C VAL A 328 -10.24 29.18 -14.83
N ILE A 329 -9.56 29.95 -13.97
CA ILE A 329 -9.97 31.29 -13.55
C ILE A 329 -9.90 32.27 -14.74
N ASP A 330 -8.87 32.16 -15.58
CA ASP A 330 -8.75 32.95 -16.81
C ASP A 330 -9.82 32.57 -17.85
N ALA A 331 -10.20 31.29 -17.95
CA ALA A 331 -11.29 30.83 -18.82
C ALA A 331 -12.67 31.34 -18.36
N ILE A 332 -12.93 31.35 -17.05
CA ILE A 332 -14.16 31.92 -16.48
C ILE A 332 -14.18 33.44 -16.67
N SER A 333 -13.04 34.12 -16.50
CA SER A 333 -12.93 35.58 -16.67
C SER A 333 -13.07 36.02 -18.14
N LYS A 334 -12.66 35.17 -19.10
CA LYS A 334 -12.84 35.43 -20.55
C LYS A 334 -14.24 35.11 -21.07
N GLY A 335 -15.02 34.28 -20.36
CA GLY A 335 -16.39 33.92 -20.71
C GLY A 335 -17.48 34.83 -20.12
N THR A 336 -17.09 35.90 -19.42
CA THR A 336 -18.01 36.87 -18.80
C THR A 336 -17.78 38.29 -19.32
N ARG A 337 -17.82 38.45 -20.65
CA ARG A 337 -18.00 39.75 -21.30
C ARG A 337 -19.21 39.74 -22.20
#